data_AF-A0AAE0LET5-F1
#
_entry.id   AF-A0AAE0LET5-F1
#
_cell.length_a   1.000
_cell.length_b   1.000
_cell.length_c   1.000
_cell.angle_alpha   90.00
_cell.angle_beta   90.00
_cell.angle_gamma   90.00
#
_symmetry.space_group_name_H-M   'P 1'
#
loop_
_entity.id
_entity.type
_entity.pdbx_description
1 polymer ?
#
loop_
_entity_poly.entity_id
_entity_poly.type
_entity_poly.pdbx_seq_one_letter_code
_entity_poly.pdbx_strand_id
1 'polypeptide(L)'
;MTIVCRSRQDEGLEDEATRLEKDSQAMEKMRLEAETRLATPEKPGAWKWTIRKTIWDMLEETNLACFPRPVHHRIPNFVGAQEAAQTLASLPEFQQARCVKVNPDTPQKQVRFLTLSEKKLLMTPQPRLRTGFFSLLDGEDVHSGPLLKVDPYLESLEVYPSSLHAARRLSTPPREAC
;
A
#
# COMPACT_ATOMS: atom_id res chain seq x y z
N MET A 1 -51.11 -51.12 41.34
CA MET A 1 -49.87 -50.47 40.86
C MET A 1 -49.92 -50.49 39.34
N THR A 2 -50.48 -49.45 38.73
CA THR A 2 -50.69 -49.39 37.28
C THR A 2 -49.94 -48.15 36.79
N ILE A 3 -48.80 -48.39 36.14
CA ILE A 3 -47.99 -47.34 35.53
C ILE A 3 -48.71 -46.93 34.24
N VAL A 4 -49.30 -45.73 34.23
CA VAL A 4 -49.81 -45.13 32.99
C VAL A 4 -48.61 -44.60 32.21
N CYS A 5 -48.25 -45.31 31.15
CA CYS A 5 -47.28 -44.87 30.16
C CYS A 5 -47.88 -43.65 29.44
N ARG A 6 -47.44 -42.42 29.77
CA ARG A 6 -47.74 -41.25 28.93
C ARG A 6 -46.97 -41.43 27.62
N SER A 7 -47.70 -41.74 26.56
CA SER A 7 -47.19 -41.76 25.20
C SER A 7 -46.56 -40.41 24.89
N ARG A 8 -45.24 -40.45 24.72
CA ARG A 8 -44.41 -39.36 24.22
C ARG A 8 -44.65 -39.26 22.71
N GLN A 9 -45.72 -38.59 22.32
CA GLN A 9 -45.98 -38.23 20.92
C GLN A 9 -46.58 -36.83 20.95
N ASP A 10 -45.74 -35.83 20.65
CA ASP A 10 -46.07 -34.57 19.98
C ASP A 10 -44.83 -33.67 20.05
N GLU A 11 -43.74 -34.13 19.42
CA GLU A 11 -42.54 -33.32 19.19
C GLU A 11 -42.23 -33.50 17.70
N GLY A 12 -42.60 -32.53 16.86
CA GLY A 12 -42.05 -32.42 15.51
C GLY A 12 -42.99 -32.58 14.33
N LEU A 13 -44.14 -31.91 14.35
CA LEU A 13 -44.84 -31.52 13.12
C LEU A 13 -45.00 -30.01 13.15
N GLU A 14 -43.91 -29.27 12.91
CA GLU A 14 -44.09 -27.92 12.39
C GLU A 14 -44.77 -28.10 11.03
N ASP A 15 -46.02 -27.65 10.89
CA ASP A 15 -46.78 -27.76 9.65
C ASP A 15 -45.91 -27.25 8.49
N GLU A 16 -45.82 -27.99 7.38
CA GLU A 16 -44.97 -27.59 6.24
C GLU A 16 -45.30 -26.17 5.76
N ALA A 17 -46.56 -25.74 5.92
CA ALA A 17 -46.99 -24.36 5.71
C ALA A 17 -46.21 -23.35 6.59
N THR A 18 -46.06 -23.63 7.89
CA THR A 18 -45.25 -22.80 8.79
C THR A 18 -43.77 -22.81 8.45
N ARG A 19 -43.23 -23.93 7.95
CA ARG A 19 -41.83 -23.99 7.50
C ARG A 19 -41.60 -23.17 6.23
N LEU A 20 -42.48 -23.34 5.23
CA LEU A 20 -42.48 -22.56 3.98
C LEU A 20 -42.65 -21.06 4.23
N GLU A 21 -43.48 -20.69 5.21
CA GLU A 21 -43.68 -19.30 5.64
C GLU A 21 -42.42 -18.72 6.31
N LYS A 22 -41.78 -19.48 7.21
CA LYS A 22 -40.51 -19.06 7.82
C LYS A 22 -39.39 -18.93 6.78
N ASP A 23 -39.33 -19.83 5.81
CA ASP A 23 -38.34 -19.80 4.72
C ASP A 23 -38.57 -18.60 3.78
N SER A 24 -39.82 -18.29 3.44
CA SER A 24 -40.16 -17.12 2.64
C SER A 24 -39.84 -15.80 3.36
N GLN A 25 -40.13 -15.74 4.67
CA GLN A 25 -39.77 -14.61 5.53
C GLN A 25 -38.25 -14.45 5.66
N ALA A 26 -37.50 -15.55 5.76
CA ALA A 26 -36.04 -15.52 5.80
C ALA A 26 -35.44 -15.03 4.47
N MET A 27 -35.99 -15.48 3.34
CA MET A 27 -35.57 -15.05 2.01
C MET A 27 -35.88 -13.56 1.77
N GLU A 28 -37.07 -13.10 2.15
CA GLU A 28 -37.44 -11.69 2.02
C GLU A 28 -36.61 -10.81 2.95
N LYS A 29 -36.33 -11.26 4.18
CA LYS A 29 -35.42 -10.57 5.10
C LYS A 29 -34.00 -10.46 4.52
N MET A 30 -33.47 -11.54 3.95
CA MET A 30 -32.16 -11.53 3.27
C MET A 30 -32.13 -10.56 2.09
N ARG A 31 -33.21 -10.53 1.30
CA ARG A 31 -33.37 -9.62 0.17
C ARG A 31 -33.42 -8.16 0.64
N LEU A 32 -34.24 -7.84 1.64
CA LEU A 32 -34.33 -6.50 2.21
C LEU A 32 -32.99 -6.04 2.82
N GLU A 33 -32.29 -6.93 3.52
CA GLU A 33 -30.95 -6.64 4.07
C GLU A 33 -29.90 -6.41 2.97
N ALA A 34 -30.01 -7.10 1.83
CA ALA A 34 -29.15 -6.88 0.68
C ALA A 34 -29.46 -5.55 -0.02
N GLU A 35 -30.74 -5.26 -0.28
CA GLU A 35 -31.21 -3.99 -0.85
C GLU A 35 -30.80 -2.81 0.07
N THR A 36 -30.91 -2.97 1.39
CA THR A 36 -30.49 -1.96 2.37
C THR A 36 -28.97 -1.75 2.36
N ARG A 37 -28.17 -2.82 2.27
CA ARG A 37 -26.71 -2.73 2.13
C ARG A 37 -26.27 -2.04 0.85
N LEU A 38 -27.02 -2.21 -0.23
CA LEU A 38 -26.79 -1.54 -1.51
C LEU A 38 -27.26 -0.08 -1.49
N ALA A 39 -28.31 0.24 -0.72
CA ALA A 39 -28.89 1.57 -0.60
C ALA A 39 -28.19 2.48 0.42
N THR A 40 -27.32 1.95 1.29
CA THR A 40 -26.55 2.81 2.20
C THR A 40 -25.61 3.72 1.40
N PRO A 41 -25.62 5.04 1.64
CA PRO A 41 -24.74 5.97 0.95
C PRO A 41 -23.28 5.57 1.24
N GLU A 42 -22.45 5.57 0.19
CA GLU A 42 -21.05 5.18 0.33
C GLU A 42 -20.38 5.89 1.51
N LYS A 43 -19.64 5.11 2.30
CA LYS A 43 -18.96 5.58 3.51
C LYS A 43 -18.23 6.90 3.20
N PRO A 44 -18.39 7.96 4.02
CA PRO A 44 -17.75 9.24 3.76
C PRO A 44 -16.24 9.06 3.51
N GLY A 45 -15.79 9.41 2.29
CA GLY A 45 -14.40 9.25 1.85
C GLY A 45 -14.09 8.03 0.98
N ALA A 46 -15.08 7.20 0.63
CA ALA A 46 -14.93 6.10 -0.33
C ALA A 46 -14.38 6.57 -1.69
N TRP A 47 -14.82 7.74 -2.17
CA TRP A 47 -14.30 8.35 -3.41
C TRP A 47 -12.79 8.60 -3.40
N LYS A 48 -12.18 8.93 -2.24
CA LYS A 48 -10.71 9.10 -2.13
C LYS A 48 -10.00 7.78 -2.35
N TRP A 49 -10.60 6.68 -1.92
CA TRP A 49 -10.06 5.35 -2.15
C TRP A 49 -10.19 4.96 -3.62
N THR A 50 -11.32 5.26 -4.26
CA THR A 50 -11.53 5.02 -5.70
C THR A 50 -10.44 5.70 -6.53
N ILE A 51 -10.16 6.99 -6.29
CA ILE A 51 -9.10 7.72 -7.00
C ILE A 51 -7.73 7.08 -6.77
N ARG A 52 -7.38 6.74 -5.51
CA ARG A 52 -6.10 6.08 -5.22
C ARG A 52 -5.97 4.76 -5.95
N LYS A 53 -7.03 3.94 -5.95
CA LYS A 53 -7.06 2.67 -6.65
C LYS A 53 -6.87 2.86 -8.15
N THR A 54 -7.61 3.78 -8.78
CA THR A 54 -7.45 4.08 -10.21
C THR A 54 -6.01 4.44 -10.57
N ILE A 55 -5.36 5.29 -9.77
CA ILE A 55 -3.96 5.67 -10.02
C ILE A 55 -3.00 4.51 -9.77
N TRP A 56 -3.19 3.72 -8.71
CA TRP A 56 -2.38 2.54 -8.43
C TRP A 56 -2.48 1.50 -9.55
N ASP A 57 -3.70 1.20 -10.00
CA ASP A 57 -3.97 0.26 -11.09
C ASP A 57 -3.28 0.76 -12.38
N MET A 58 -3.45 2.04 -12.72
CA MET A 58 -2.80 2.65 -13.88
C MET A 58 -1.27 2.53 -13.82
N LEU A 59 -0.64 2.80 -12.67
CA LEU A 59 0.81 2.70 -12.51
C LEU A 59 1.32 1.25 -12.68
N GLU A 60 0.56 0.26 -12.23
CA GLU A 60 0.90 -1.16 -12.37
C GLU A 60 0.69 -1.64 -13.81
N GLU A 61 -0.42 -1.30 -14.44
CA GLU A 61 -0.79 -1.67 -15.82
C GLU A 61 0.16 -1.07 -16.85
N THR A 62 0.56 0.20 -16.66
CA THR A 62 1.49 0.90 -17.56
C THR A 62 2.96 0.61 -17.26
N ASN A 63 3.27 -0.20 -16.24
CA ASN A 63 4.63 -0.47 -15.75
C ASN A 63 5.43 0.79 -15.40
N LEU A 64 4.75 1.87 -15.00
CA LEU A 64 5.39 3.07 -14.45
C LEU A 64 5.75 2.91 -12.97
N ALA A 65 5.18 1.92 -12.28
CA ALA A 65 5.52 1.58 -10.90
C ALA A 65 6.92 0.96 -10.79
N CYS A 66 7.76 1.55 -9.93
CA CYS A 66 9.07 1.01 -9.56
C CYS A 66 8.98 0.16 -8.29
N PHE A 67 9.99 -0.70 -8.05
CA PHE A 67 10.08 -1.44 -6.80
C PHE A 67 10.07 -0.48 -5.59
N PRO A 68 9.34 -0.82 -4.50
CA PRO A 68 8.60 -2.07 -4.27
C PRO A 68 7.24 -2.15 -4.99
N ARG A 69 6.89 -3.33 -5.53
CA ARG A 69 5.57 -3.72 -6.12
C ARG A 69 4.89 -4.82 -5.27
N PRO A 70 3.55 -4.90 -5.18
CA PRO A 70 2.51 -4.10 -5.86
C PRO A 70 2.11 -2.83 -5.09
N VAL A 71 2.00 -1.66 -5.74
CA VAL A 71 1.94 -0.32 -5.12
C VAL A 71 0.70 -0.02 -4.26
N HIS A 72 -0.33 -0.86 -4.30
CA HIS A 72 -1.54 -0.68 -3.50
C HIS A 72 -1.20 -0.56 -2.01
N HIS A 73 -1.96 0.32 -1.32
CA HIS A 73 -1.83 0.60 0.11
C HIS A 73 -0.49 1.23 0.56
N ARG A 74 0.32 1.75 -0.36
CA ARG A 74 1.53 2.53 -0.05
C ARG A 74 1.68 3.76 -0.93
N ILE A 75 2.71 4.57 -0.65
CA ILE A 75 3.15 5.63 -1.53
C ILE A 75 3.97 4.98 -2.67
N PRO A 76 3.49 5.02 -3.92
CA PRO A 76 4.15 4.34 -5.04
C PRO A 76 5.50 4.98 -5.36
N ASN A 77 6.51 4.15 -5.62
CA ASN A 77 7.69 4.59 -6.35
C ASN A 77 7.39 4.52 -7.85
N PHE A 78 7.97 5.40 -8.66
CA PHE A 78 7.64 5.51 -10.07
C PHE A 78 8.84 5.88 -10.94
N VAL A 79 8.78 5.52 -12.22
CA VAL A 79 9.74 5.94 -13.25
C VAL A 79 9.62 7.45 -13.43
N GLY A 80 10.72 8.19 -13.32
CA GLY A 80 10.69 9.66 -13.35
C GLY A 80 10.82 10.33 -11.98
N ALA A 81 10.93 9.57 -10.89
CA ALA A 81 11.01 10.14 -9.54
C ALA A 81 12.26 11.01 -9.31
N GLN A 82 13.39 10.68 -9.95
CA GLN A 82 14.63 11.44 -9.85
C GLN A 82 14.54 12.76 -10.62
N GLU A 83 13.96 12.73 -11.81
CA GLU A 83 13.71 13.87 -12.70
C GLU A 83 12.70 14.83 -12.07
N ALA A 84 11.65 14.29 -11.45
CA ALA A 84 10.70 15.06 -10.65
C ALA A 84 11.39 15.76 -9.47
N ALA A 85 12.33 15.09 -8.80
CA ALA A 85 13.11 15.69 -7.71
C ALA A 85 14.06 16.80 -8.20
N GLN A 86 14.66 16.64 -9.38
CA GLN A 86 15.47 17.69 -10.00
C GLN A 86 14.62 18.91 -10.37
N THR A 87 13.41 18.69 -10.91
CA THR A 87 12.46 19.76 -11.19
C THR A 87 12.00 20.47 -9.90
N LEU A 88 11.81 19.74 -8.81
CA LEU A 88 11.53 20.34 -7.51
C LEU A 88 12.70 21.21 -7.03
N ALA A 89 13.93 20.75 -7.22
CA ALA A 89 15.14 21.47 -6.79
C ALA A 89 15.42 22.74 -7.62
N SER A 90 14.90 22.84 -8.84
CA SER A 90 15.01 24.06 -9.64
C SER A 90 14.03 25.16 -9.20
N LEU A 91 13.07 24.87 -8.33
CA LEU A 91 12.12 25.87 -7.84
C LEU A 91 12.82 26.90 -6.93
N PRO A 92 12.52 28.20 -7.09
CA PRO A 92 13.14 29.24 -6.27
C PRO A 92 12.84 29.06 -4.77
N GLU A 93 11.67 28.52 -4.42
CA GLU A 93 11.30 28.23 -3.04
C GLU A 93 12.21 27.17 -2.42
N PHE A 94 12.59 26.14 -3.18
CA PHE A 94 13.52 25.12 -2.71
C PHE A 94 14.94 25.68 -2.58
N GLN A 95 15.40 26.43 -3.58
CA GLN A 95 16.75 27.02 -3.58
C GLN A 95 16.94 27.99 -2.41
N GLN A 96 15.95 28.82 -2.12
CA GLN A 96 15.99 29.80 -1.02
C GLN A 96 15.77 29.18 0.36
N ALA A 97 15.15 28.00 0.44
CA ALA A 97 14.91 27.33 1.70
C ALA A 97 16.23 26.92 2.37
N ARG A 98 16.34 27.21 3.67
CA ARG A 98 17.43 26.70 4.54
C ARG A 98 17.07 25.39 5.23
N CYS A 99 15.77 25.10 5.33
CA CYS A 99 15.24 23.93 6.00
C CYS A 99 14.11 23.34 5.17
N VAL A 100 14.15 22.04 4.90
CA VAL A 100 13.18 21.35 4.04
C VAL A 100 12.67 20.09 4.74
N LYS A 101 11.35 19.93 4.81
CA LYS A 101 10.72 18.72 5.34
C LYS A 101 10.43 17.73 4.21
N VAL A 102 10.95 16.52 4.33
CA VAL A 102 10.80 15.46 3.33
C VAL A 102 10.43 14.15 4.03
N ASN A 103 9.53 13.35 3.47
CA ASN A 103 9.18 12.05 4.07
C ASN A 103 10.28 11.00 3.82
N PRO A 104 10.34 9.91 4.62
CA PRO A 104 11.30 8.84 4.43
C PRO A 104 10.99 7.89 3.25
N ASP A 105 9.87 8.08 2.55
CA ASP A 105 9.42 7.20 1.47
C ASP A 105 10.41 7.13 0.30
N THR A 106 10.44 5.98 -0.39
CA THR A 106 11.33 5.69 -1.53
C THR A 106 11.29 6.73 -2.65
N PRO A 107 10.13 7.19 -3.18
CA PRO A 107 10.10 8.17 -4.26
C PRO A 107 10.71 9.53 -3.88
N GLN A 108 10.80 9.84 -2.58
CA GLN A 108 11.37 11.10 -2.08
C GLN A 108 12.86 10.99 -1.73
N LYS A 109 13.49 9.83 -1.98
CA LYS A 109 14.91 9.60 -1.69
C LYS A 109 15.80 10.65 -2.35
N GLN A 110 15.56 10.96 -3.62
CA GLN A 110 16.36 11.94 -4.35
C GLN A 110 16.18 13.36 -3.78
N VAL A 111 14.98 13.73 -3.36
CA VAL A 111 14.73 15.04 -2.73
C VAL A 111 15.53 15.18 -1.43
N ARG A 112 15.59 14.13 -0.60
CA ARG A 112 16.43 14.11 0.61
C ARG A 112 17.91 14.26 0.26
N PHE A 113 18.38 13.54 -0.75
CA PHE A 113 19.76 13.64 -1.22
C PHE A 113 20.11 15.05 -1.68
N LEU A 114 19.26 15.68 -2.51
CA LEU A 114 19.46 17.05 -3.00
C LEU A 114 19.45 18.07 -1.86
N THR A 115 18.52 17.92 -0.91
CA THR A 115 18.45 18.77 0.30
C THR A 115 19.78 18.77 1.06
N LEU A 116 20.34 17.59 1.31
CA LEU A 116 21.61 17.45 2.04
C LEU A 116 22.81 17.90 1.19
N SER A 117 22.79 17.65 -0.12
CA SER A 117 23.84 18.06 -1.05
C SER A 117 23.96 19.57 -1.14
N GLU A 118 22.83 20.29 -1.05
CA GLU A 118 22.78 21.76 -0.99
C GLU A 118 23.02 22.33 0.41
N LYS A 119 23.51 21.51 1.36
CA LYS A 119 23.85 21.95 2.72
C LYS A 119 22.68 22.58 3.48
N LYS A 120 21.46 22.06 3.24
CA LYS A 120 20.24 22.49 3.92
C LYS A 120 19.93 21.56 5.10
N LEU A 121 19.17 22.06 6.07
CA LEU A 121 18.63 21.26 7.16
C LEU A 121 17.48 20.37 6.65
N LEU A 122 17.64 19.05 6.73
CA LEU A 122 16.62 18.07 6.38
C LEU A 122 15.78 17.69 7.62
N MET A 123 14.46 17.87 7.53
CA MET A 123 13.52 17.35 8.52
C MET A 123 12.78 16.13 7.98
N THR A 124 12.92 14.97 8.63
CA THR A 124 12.21 13.74 8.24
C THR A 124 11.32 13.24 9.38
N PRO A 125 10.02 12.97 9.16
CA PRO A 125 9.15 12.47 10.22
C PRO A 125 9.58 11.07 10.69
N GLN A 126 9.51 10.84 11.99
CA GLN A 126 9.91 9.56 12.57
C GLN A 126 8.78 8.53 12.56
N PRO A 127 9.03 7.31 12.04
CA PRO A 127 8.10 6.21 12.21
C PRO A 127 7.90 5.91 13.70
N ARG A 128 6.64 5.77 14.13
CA ARG A 128 6.26 5.33 15.48
C ARG A 128 6.63 6.28 16.63
N LEU A 129 6.99 7.54 16.35
CA LEU A 129 7.12 8.65 17.32
C LEU A 129 7.94 8.35 18.59
N ARG A 130 9.01 7.57 18.47
CA ARG A 130 9.76 7.07 19.65
C ARG A 130 10.64 8.12 20.34
N THR A 131 11.21 9.06 19.59
CA THR A 131 12.17 10.04 20.13
C THR A 131 11.85 11.49 19.75
N GLY A 132 10.68 11.72 19.13
CA GLY A 132 10.20 13.03 18.71
C GLY A 132 9.33 12.95 17.46
N PHE A 133 8.92 14.11 16.94
CA PHE A 133 8.14 14.18 15.70
C PHE A 133 9.02 14.08 14.45
N PHE A 134 10.22 14.68 14.48
CA PHE A 134 11.13 14.78 13.35
C PHE A 134 12.56 14.41 13.75
N SER A 135 13.24 13.68 12.87
CA SER A 135 14.69 13.60 12.83
C SER A 135 15.22 14.80 12.03
N LEU A 136 16.21 15.48 12.58
CA LEU A 136 16.92 16.57 11.93
C LEU A 136 18.29 16.08 11.48
N LEU A 137 18.66 16.41 10.25
CA LEU A 137 20.00 16.16 9.73
C LEU A 137 20.49 17.40 9.01
N ASP A 138 21.62 17.95 9.45
CA ASP A 138 22.25 19.07 8.79
C ASP A 138 23.10 18.58 7.61
N GLY A 139 22.95 19.21 6.45
CA GLY A 139 23.78 18.89 5.29
C GLY A 139 25.26 19.27 5.50
N GLU A 140 25.56 20.22 6.39
CA GLU A 140 26.94 20.56 6.77
C GLU A 140 27.63 19.40 7.50
N ASP A 141 26.90 18.69 8.35
CA ASP A 141 27.41 17.53 9.10
C ASP A 141 27.65 16.31 8.20
N VAL A 142 26.98 16.24 7.05
CA VAL A 142 27.16 15.17 6.08
C VAL A 142 28.45 15.42 5.29
N HIS A 143 29.52 14.75 5.73
CA HIS A 143 30.81 14.79 5.06
C HIS A 143 30.71 14.11 3.69
N SER A 144 31.09 14.82 2.63
CA SER A 144 31.25 14.28 1.28
C SER A 144 32.52 13.43 1.19
N GLY A 145 32.65 12.42 2.04
CA GLY A 145 33.52 11.28 1.73
C GLY A 145 32.91 10.47 0.58
N PRO A 146 33.64 9.54 -0.05
CA PRO A 146 33.06 8.60 -1.02
C PRO A 146 32.09 7.67 -0.30
N LEU A 147 30.88 8.16 0.00
CA LEU A 147 29.81 7.47 0.72
C LEU A 147 28.87 6.73 -0.23
N LEU A 148 29.44 6.12 -1.26
CA LEU A 148 28.88 5.06 -2.08
C LEU A 148 30.10 4.48 -2.83
N LYS A 149 30.78 3.48 -2.26
CA LYS A 149 31.16 2.38 -3.14
C LYS A 149 29.83 1.86 -3.63
N VAL A 150 29.45 2.25 -4.84
CA VAL A 150 28.37 1.59 -5.57
C VAL A 150 28.63 0.11 -5.38
N ASP A 151 27.67 -0.61 -4.81
CA ASP A 151 27.81 -2.05 -4.66
C ASP A 151 28.19 -2.59 -6.05
N PRO A 152 29.36 -3.23 -6.24
CA PRO A 152 29.77 -3.74 -7.54
C PRO A 152 28.77 -4.77 -8.10
N TYR A 153 27.82 -5.25 -7.30
CA TYR A 153 26.71 -6.08 -7.73
C TYR A 153 25.51 -5.30 -8.29
N LEU A 154 25.40 -3.98 -8.08
CA LEU A 154 24.31 -3.16 -8.62
C LEU A 154 24.54 -2.72 -10.08
N GLU A 155 25.79 -2.74 -10.55
CA GLU A 155 26.18 -2.39 -11.93
C GLU A 155 25.86 -3.53 -12.93
N SER A 156 25.43 -4.69 -12.43
CA SER A 156 24.96 -5.82 -13.25
C SER A 156 23.46 -5.81 -13.56
N LEU A 157 22.72 -4.81 -13.09
CA LEU A 157 21.29 -4.60 -13.37
C LEU A 157 21.06 -3.32 -14.17
N GLU A 158 21.92 -3.05 -15.15
CA GLU A 158 21.56 -2.09 -16.19
C GLU A 158 20.71 -2.76 -17.27
N VAL A 159 19.70 -2.01 -17.70
CA VAL A 159 18.91 -2.20 -18.92
C VAL A 159 17.85 -3.30 -18.83
N TYR A 160 16.63 -2.93 -18.38
CA TYR A 160 15.43 -3.53 -18.97
C TYR A 160 15.38 -3.08 -20.44
N PRO A 161 15.61 -3.96 -21.43
CA PRO A 161 15.40 -3.59 -22.81
C PRO A 161 13.89 -3.53 -23.03
N SER A 162 13.43 -2.41 -23.57
CA SER A 162 12.08 -2.22 -24.07
C SER A 162 11.85 -3.09 -25.32
N SER A 163 11.71 -4.41 -25.16
CA SER A 163 11.10 -5.31 -26.16
C SER A 163 11.01 -6.76 -25.66
N LEU A 164 9.77 -7.27 -25.65
CA LEU A 164 9.34 -8.66 -25.87
C LEU A 164 10.34 -9.82 -25.64
N HIS A 165 10.00 -10.71 -24.70
CA HIS A 165 9.81 -12.17 -24.84
C HIS A 165 10.32 -13.04 -23.68
N ALA A 166 9.48 -14.03 -23.38
CA ALA A 166 9.78 -15.34 -22.82
C ALA A 166 10.15 -15.45 -21.33
N ALA A 167 9.15 -15.89 -20.58
CA ALA A 167 9.30 -16.64 -19.35
C ALA A 167 10.34 -17.76 -19.49
N ARG A 168 11.36 -17.76 -18.62
CA ARG A 168 12.04 -18.98 -18.19
C ARG A 168 12.29 -18.93 -16.69
N ARG A 169 11.79 -19.97 -16.02
CA ARG A 169 12.06 -20.28 -14.62
C ARG A 169 13.56 -20.40 -14.43
N LEU A 170 14.16 -19.54 -13.60
CA LEU A 170 15.52 -19.74 -13.13
C LEU A 170 15.45 -20.35 -11.73
N SER A 171 16.01 -21.55 -11.63
CA SER A 171 16.29 -22.31 -10.42
C SER A 171 17.09 -21.48 -9.43
N THR A 172 16.64 -21.45 -8.17
CA THR A 172 17.38 -20.90 -7.04
C THR A 172 18.68 -21.67 -6.79
N PRO A 173 19.85 -21.02 -6.66
CA PRO A 173 21.06 -21.69 -6.17
C PRO A 173 20.98 -21.96 -4.65
N PRO A 174 21.74 -22.94 -4.13
CA PRO A 174 21.60 -23.41 -2.76
C PRO A 174 22.15 -22.40 -1.76
N ARG A 175 21.49 -22.31 -0.59
CA ARG A 175 22.02 -21.60 0.59
C ARG A 175 23.16 -22.42 1.19
N GLU A 176 24.36 -21.89 1.18
CA GLU A 176 25.42 -22.37 2.07
C GLU A 176 25.07 -22.00 3.51
N ALA A 177 25.21 -22.99 4.39
CA ALA A 177 24.93 -22.90 5.81
C ALA A 177 26.16 -22.35 6.56
N CYS A 178 25.94 -21.33 7.39
CA CYS A 178 26.67 -21.08 8.62
C CYS A 178 25.67 -20.52 9.64
#